data_AF-A0A3B9P3F9-F1
#
_entry.id   AF-A0A3B9P3F9-F1
#
_cell.length_a   1.000
_cell.length_b   1.000
_cell.length_c   1.000
_cell.angle_alpha   90.00
_cell.angle_beta   90.00
_cell.angle_gamma   90.00
#
_symmetry.space_group_name_H-M   'P 1'
#
loop_
_entity.id
_entity.type
_entity.pdbx_description
1 polymer ?
#
loop_
_entity_poly.entity_id
_entity_poly.type
_entity_poly.pdbx_seq_one_letter_code
_entity_poly.pdbx_strand_id
1 'polypeptide(L)'
;DNLKVVENFTFEAPKTKSLMDVLAALGLDKKKSLFIIDDYNKNLYLSSRNLAGVKVVNASELSTYEIMNASEVVLSEGAVEKLTAILS
;
A
#
# COMPACT_ATOMS: atom_id res chain seq x y z
N ASP A 1 -6.23 -4.25 15.65
CA ASP A 1 -4.91 -4.23 14.96
C ASP A 1 -5.11 -3.84 13.52
N ASN A 2 -4.57 -2.68 13.14
CA ASN A 2 -4.86 -1.99 11.87
C ASN A 2 -3.60 -1.91 10.97
N LEU A 3 -2.66 -2.83 11.20
CA LEU A 3 -1.37 -2.90 10.55
C LEU A 3 -1.17 -4.30 9.96
N LYS A 4 -0.77 -4.39 8.70
CA LYS A 4 -0.47 -5.64 8.03
C LYS A 4 0.86 -5.52 7.29
N VAL A 5 1.66 -6.58 7.32
CA VAL A 5 2.89 -6.67 6.53
C VAL A 5 2.68 -7.71 5.44
N VAL A 6 3.10 -7.39 4.23
CA VAL A 6 3.01 -8.25 3.05
C VAL A 6 4.38 -8.36 2.39
N GLU A 7 4.67 -9.52 1.79
CA GLU A 7 5.86 -9.69 0.97
C GLU A 7 5.85 -8.71 -0.21
N ASN A 8 7.02 -8.34 -0.72
CA ASN A 8 7.13 -7.46 -1.87
C ASN A 8 6.49 -8.10 -3.11
N PHE A 9 5.50 -7.44 -3.71
CA PHE A 9 4.81 -7.91 -4.90
C PHE A 9 4.85 -6.86 -6.02
N THR A 10 4.94 -7.34 -7.26
CA THR A 10 4.94 -6.49 -8.45
C THR A 10 3.79 -6.89 -9.37
N PHE A 11 3.27 -5.89 -10.10
CA PHE A 11 2.30 -6.14 -11.17
C PHE A 11 2.99 -5.95 -12.51
N GLU A 12 2.89 -6.93 -13.40
CA GLU A 12 3.40 -6.82 -14.77
C GLU A 12 2.59 -5.81 -15.61
N ALA A 13 1.31 -5.62 -15.28
CA ALA A 13 0.41 -4.69 -15.95
C ALA A 13 -0.47 -3.94 -14.94
N PRO A 14 -0.88 -2.68 -15.20
CA PRO A 14 -1.76 -1.94 -14.32
C PRO A 14 -3.19 -2.49 -14.42
N LYS A 15 -3.52 -3.46 -13.56
CA LYS A 15 -4.84 -4.10 -13.49
C LYS A 15 -5.49 -3.84 -12.14
N THR A 16 -6.52 -2.99 -12.14
CA THR A 16 -7.35 -2.68 -10.97
C THR A 16 -7.95 -3.94 -10.34
N LYS A 17 -8.38 -4.90 -11.18
CA LYS A 17 -8.99 -6.16 -10.72
C LYS A 17 -8.05 -6.96 -9.84
N SER A 18 -6.77 -7.07 -10.23
CA SER A 18 -5.77 -7.79 -9.45
C SER A 18 -5.55 -7.14 -8.08
N LEU A 19 -5.61 -5.81 -7.99
CA LEU A 19 -5.52 -5.11 -6.71
C LEU A 19 -6.79 -5.31 -5.85
N MET A 20 -7.98 -5.37 -6.47
CA MET A 20 -9.22 -5.73 -5.76
C MET A 20 -9.17 -7.15 -5.20
N ASP A 21 -8.60 -8.09 -5.95
CA ASP A 21 -8.43 -9.47 -5.49
C ASP A 21 -7.49 -9.53 -4.27
N VAL A 22 -6.39 -8.75 -4.28
CA VAL A 22 -5.47 -8.62 -3.13
C VAL A 22 -6.19 -7.98 -1.93
N LEU A 23 -6.97 -6.92 -2.14
CA LEU A 23 -7.76 -6.28 -1.08
C LEU A 23 -8.77 -7.23 -0.47
N ALA A 24 -9.45 -8.03 -1.29
CA ALA A 24 -10.40 -9.04 -0.84
C ALA A 24 -9.70 -10.15 -0.04
N ALA A 25 -8.55 -10.64 -0.51
CA ALA A 25 -7.75 -11.63 0.19
C ALA A 25 -7.25 -11.12 1.56
N LEU A 26 -6.95 -9.82 1.65
CA LEU A 26 -6.54 -9.16 2.90
C LEU A 26 -7.74 -8.71 3.76
N GLY A 27 -8.98 -8.86 3.31
CA GLY A 27 -10.18 -8.40 4.02
C GLY A 27 -10.25 -6.87 4.21
N LEU A 28 -9.74 -6.13 3.21
CA LEU A 28 -9.65 -4.66 3.17
C LEU A 28 -10.62 -4.03 2.16
N ASP A 29 -11.48 -4.84 1.54
CA ASP A 29 -12.45 -4.49 0.51
C ASP A 29 -13.38 -3.31 0.84
N LYS A 30 -13.71 -3.11 2.12
CA LYS A 30 -14.59 -2.01 2.59
C LYS A 30 -13.90 -0.98 3.46
N LYS A 31 -12.58 -1.05 3.60
CA LYS A 31 -11.81 -0.19 4.50
C LYS A 31 -10.89 0.73 3.72
N LYS A 32 -10.71 1.96 4.22
CA LYS A 32 -9.69 2.85 3.67
C LYS A 32 -8.32 2.26 3.95
N SER A 33 -7.62 1.84 2.91
CA SER A 33 -6.34 1.14 3.02
C SER A 33 -5.21 1.96 2.41
N LEU A 34 -4.13 2.09 3.16
CA LEU A 34 -2.88 2.71 2.72
C LEU A 34 -1.83 1.63 2.52
N PHE A 35 -1.36 1.50 1.29
CA PHE A 35 -0.27 0.62 0.90
C PHE A 35 1.02 1.42 0.86
N ILE A 36 2.00 1.00 1.63
CA ILE A 36 3.32 1.62 1.69
C ILE A 36 4.31 0.67 1.04
N ILE A 37 4.88 1.13 -0.07
CA ILE A 37 5.84 0.37 -0.89
C ILE A 37 7.23 0.98 -0.82
N ASP A 38 8.24 0.13 -1.03
CA ASP A 38 9.64 0.49 -0.93
C ASP A 38 10.11 1.36 -2.11
N ASP A 39 9.82 0.93 -3.33
CA ASP A 39 10.24 1.56 -4.58
C ASP A 39 9.02 1.95 -5.45
N TYR A 40 9.22 2.83 -6.42
CA TYR A 40 8.13 3.33 -7.24
C TYR A 40 7.61 2.25 -8.20
N ASN A 41 6.60 1.49 -7.76
CA ASN A 41 5.89 0.56 -8.61
C ASN A 41 4.76 1.25 -9.38
N LYS A 42 5.09 1.74 -10.59
CA LYS A 42 4.14 2.45 -11.46
C LYS A 42 2.87 1.65 -11.73
N ASN A 43 2.97 0.35 -11.93
CA ASN A 43 1.81 -0.49 -12.26
C ASN A 43 0.87 -0.65 -11.06
N LEU A 44 1.42 -0.82 -9.85
CA LEU A 44 0.65 -0.86 -8.62
C LEU A 44 -0.03 0.49 -8.35
N TYR A 45 0.72 1.59 -8.47
CA TYR A 45 0.20 2.94 -8.29
C TYR A 45 -0.94 3.28 -9.27
N LEU A 46 -0.77 2.94 -10.56
CA LEU A 46 -1.81 3.13 -11.57
C LEU A 46 -3.03 2.24 -11.30
N SER A 47 -2.83 1.03 -10.77
CA SER A 47 -3.92 0.12 -10.41
C SER A 47 -4.71 0.60 -9.18
N SER A 48 -4.06 1.29 -8.24
CA SER A 48 -4.75 1.83 -7.05
C SER A 48 -5.52 3.11 -7.33
N ARG A 49 -5.08 3.91 -8.30
CA ARG A 49 -5.64 5.26 -8.55
C ARG A 49 -7.16 5.26 -8.84
N ASN A 50 -7.68 4.19 -9.43
CA ASN A 50 -9.09 4.08 -9.78
C ASN A 50 -9.95 3.51 -8.64
N LEU A 51 -9.36 3.05 -7.53
CA LEU A 51 -10.07 2.48 -6.40
C LEU A 51 -10.33 3.55 -5.33
N ALA A 52 -11.61 3.83 -5.08
CA ALA A 52 -12.00 4.73 -4.01
C ALA A 52 -11.66 4.12 -2.65
N GLY A 53 -10.89 4.86 -1.84
CA GLY A 53 -10.49 4.43 -0.49
C GLY A 53 -9.20 3.62 -0.43
N VAL A 54 -8.52 3.37 -1.56
CA VAL A 54 -7.22 2.70 -1.59
C VAL A 54 -6.18 3.70 -2.04
N LYS A 55 -5.08 3.81 -1.30
CA LYS A 55 -3.97 4.68 -1.68
C LYS A 55 -2.66 3.94 -1.57
N VAL A 56 -1.81 4.09 -2.59
CA VAL A 56 -0.45 3.57 -2.60
C VAL A 56 0.51 4.75 -2.50
N VAL A 57 1.43 4.69 -1.54
CA VAL A 57 2.48 5.69 -1.32
C VAL A 57 3.83 5.00 -1.22
N ASN A 58 4.89 5.69 -1.64
CA ASN A 58 6.24 5.23 -1.38
C ASN A 58 6.64 5.51 0.08
N ALA A 59 7.49 4.68 0.67
CA ALA A 59 8.05 4.89 2.01
C ALA A 59 8.74 6.27 2.16
N SER A 60 9.37 6.77 1.10
CA SER A 60 10.05 8.08 1.06
C SER A 60 9.07 9.26 0.97
N GLU A 61 7.86 9.04 0.49
CA GLU A 61 6.81 10.06 0.32
C GLU A 61 5.72 9.97 1.40
N LEU A 62 5.97 9.17 2.44
CA LEU A 62 5.01 8.95 3.51
C LEU A 62 4.79 10.23 4.32
N SER A 63 3.52 10.57 4.54
CA SER A 63 3.12 11.72 5.38
C SER A 63 2.23 11.25 6.52
N THR A 64 2.34 11.90 7.67
CA THR A 64 1.51 11.64 8.87
C THR A 64 0.03 11.73 8.55
N TYR A 65 -0.37 12.64 7.65
CA TYR A 65 -1.76 12.79 7.23
C TYR A 65 -2.32 11.53 6.58
N GLU A 66 -1.51 10.86 5.76
CA GLU A 66 -1.93 9.64 5.06
C GLU A 66 -2.19 8.50 6.03
N ILE A 67 -1.32 8.36 7.03
CA ILE A 67 -1.45 7.35 8.09
C ILE A 67 -2.73 7.63 8.89
N MET A 68 -2.99 8.89 9.26
CA MET A 68 -4.20 9.25 10.02
C MET A 68 -5.49 9.11 9.23
N ASN A 69 -5.46 9.33 7.92
CA ASN A 69 -6.62 9.19 7.05
C ASN A 69 -6.93 7.72 6.68
N ALA A 70 -5.94 6.84 6.80
CA ALA A 70 -6.10 5.40 6.56
C ALA A 70 -6.78 4.71 7.74
N SER A 71 -7.70 3.78 7.45
CA SER A 71 -8.26 2.89 8.46
C SER A 71 -7.39 1.67 8.68
N GLU A 72 -6.65 1.25 7.66
CA GLU A 72 -5.76 0.09 7.65
C GLU A 72 -4.49 0.44 6.91
N VAL A 73 -3.34 0.06 7.46
CA VAL A 73 -2.02 0.29 6.86
C VAL A 73 -1.42 -1.05 6.46
N VAL A 74 -1.00 -1.16 5.21
CA VAL A 74 -0.35 -2.33 4.63
C VAL A 74 1.06 -1.93 4.23
N LEU A 75 2.06 -2.57 4.83
CA LEU A 75 3.48 -2.33 4.55
C LEU A 75 4.03 -3.49 3.73
N SER A 76 4.75 -3.17 2.66
CA SER A 76 5.63 -4.15 2.02
C SER A 76 6.87 -4.39 2.88
N GLU A 77 7.47 -5.58 2.85
CA GLU A 77 8.71 -5.88 3.59
C GLU A 77 9.82 -4.86 3.31
N GLY A 78 10.03 -4.48 2.04
CA GLY A 78 11.03 -3.47 1.70
C GLY A 78 10.70 -2.09 2.25
N ALA A 79 9.41 -1.77 2.43
CA ALA A 79 9.00 -0.50 3.01
C ALA A 79 9.27 -0.45 4.51
N VAL A 80 9.15 -1.58 5.21
CA VAL A 80 9.50 -1.67 6.64
C VAL A 80 10.98 -1.35 6.82
N GLU A 81 11.86 -1.98 6.04
CA GLU A 81 13.30 -1.74 6.12
C GLU A 81 13.66 -0.26 5.86
N LYS A 82 13.08 0.33 4.80
CA LYS A 82 13.30 1.75 4.47
C LYS A 82 12.78 2.68 5.57
N LEU A 83 11.60 2.43 6.11
CA LEU A 83 11.05 3.27 7.18
C LEU A 83 11.86 3.17 8.47
N THR A 84 12.31 1.98 8.84
CA THR A 84 13.21 1.81 9.98
C THR A 84 14.52 2.55 9.76
N ALA A 85 15.11 2.49 8.57
CA ALA A 85 16.34 3.22 8.26
C ALA A 85 16.18 4.75 8.31
N ILE A 86 15.01 5.30 7.92
CA ILE A 86 14.73 6.74 7.94
C ILE A 86 14.45 7.25 9.37
N LEU A 87 13.84 6.41 10.21
CA LEU A 87 13.41 6.77 11.57
C LEU A 87 14.41 6.38 12.67
N SER A 88 15.49 5.68 12.31
CA SER A 88 16.61 5.36 13.20
C SER A 88 17.59 6.53 13.31
#